data_AF-A0A1G8R7P5-F1
#
_entry.id   AF-A0A1G8R7P5-F1
#
_cell.length_a   1.000
_cell.length_b   1.000
_cell.length_c   1.000
_cell.angle_alpha   90.00
_cell.angle_beta   90.00
_cell.angle_gamma   90.00
#
_symmetry.space_group_name_H-M   'P 1'
#
loop_
_entity.id
_entity.type
_entity.pdbx_description
1 polymer ?
#
loop_
_entity_poly.entity_id
_entity_poly.type
_entity_poly.pdbx_seq_one_letter_code
_entity_poly.pdbx_strand_id
1 'polypeptide(L)' 'MWIINLYFQVYTCYDIGMYLRKVKRTNKDGSQVTYLQLAHNEWDPKAKYAKAKVIYSFGR' A
#
# COMPACT_ATOMS: atom_id res chain seq x y z
N MET A 1 32.57 6.26 -2.11
CA MET A 1 31.65 6.44 -0.96
C MET A 1 30.37 7.17 -1.38
N TRP A 2 29.62 6.62 -2.34
CA TRP A 2 28.33 7.18 -2.82
C TRP A 2 27.23 6.11 -3.03
N ILE A 3 27.59 4.82 -2.94
CA ILE A 3 26.68 3.70 -3.24
C ILE A 3 25.80 3.32 -2.03
N ILE A 4 26.28 3.56 -0.81
CA ILE A 4 25.68 3.02 0.43
C ILE A 4 24.34 3.71 0.78
N ASN A 5 24.16 4.97 0.41
CA ASN A 5 22.94 5.73 0.74
C ASN A 5 21.69 5.27 -0.03
N LEU A 6 21.86 4.79 -1.27
CA LEU A 6 20.74 4.26 -2.07
C LEU A 6 20.19 2.96 -1.49
N TYR A 7 21.07 2.09 -1.00
CA TYR A 7 20.67 0.85 -0.34
C TYR A 7 20.03 1.12 1.02
N PHE A 8 20.59 2.03 1.82
CA PHE A 8 20.04 2.37 3.14
C PHE A 8 18.61 2.93 3.04
N GLN A 9 18.35 3.83 2.09
CA GLN A 9 17.01 4.37 1.86
C GLN A 9 16.01 3.31 1.37
N VAL A 10 16.47 2.29 0.64
CA VAL A 10 15.66 1.14 0.21
C VAL A 10 15.42 0.16 1.36
N TYR A 11 16.32 -0.02 2.32
CA TYR A 11 16.09 -0.93 3.45
C TYR A 11 15.26 -0.29 4.58
N THR A 12 15.44 1.00 4.85
CA THR A 12 14.64 1.70 5.88
C THR A 12 13.19 1.96 5.45
N CYS A 13 12.85 1.80 4.17
CA CYS A 13 11.49 2.01 3.67
C CYS A 13 10.58 0.76 3.72
N TYR A 14 11.06 -0.38 4.21
CA TYR A 14 10.31 -1.65 4.08
C TYR A 14 9.35 -2.02 5.23
N ASP A 15 9.52 -1.59 6.49
CA ASP A 15 8.85 -2.36 7.57
C ASP A 15 8.11 -1.63 8.70
N ILE A 16 7.72 -0.36 8.55
CA ILE A 16 6.92 0.33 9.60
C ILE A 16 5.67 1.05 9.07
N GLY A 17 5.33 0.87 7.79
CA GLY A 17 4.22 1.58 7.12
C GLY A 17 3.18 0.68 6.46
N MET A 18 3.23 -0.63 6.70
CA MET A 18 2.31 -1.62 6.12
C MET A 18 1.05 -1.75 6.98
N TYR A 19 -0.12 -1.78 6.36
CA TYR A 19 -1.39 -1.99 7.05
C TYR A 19 -2.36 -2.78 6.19
N LEU A 20 -3.27 -3.49 6.85
CA LEU A 20 -4.37 -4.16 6.18
C LEU A 20 -5.54 -3.19 5.99
N ARG A 21 -6.04 -3.08 4.76
CA ARG A 21 -7.28 -2.36 4.45
C ARG A 21 -8.36 -3.32 3.97
N LYS A 22 -9.59 -3.07 4.42
CA LYS A 22 -10.79 -3.81 4.03
C LYS A 22 -11.63 -2.93 3.12
N VAL A 23 -11.89 -3.41 1.90
CA VAL A 23 -12.71 -2.68 0.92
C VAL A 23 -13.96 -3.50 0.63
N LYS A 24 -15.13 -2.88 0.77
CA LYS A 24 -16.41 -3.51 0.43
C LYS A 24 -16.88 -2.97 -0.91
N ARG A 25 -17.33 -3.87 -1.78
CA ARG A 25 -17.98 -3.54 -3.05
C ARG A 25 -19.36 -4.19 -3.08
N THR A 26 -20.38 -3.39 -3.38
CA THR A 26 -21.71 -3.89 -3.67
C THR A 26 -21.85 -4.09 -5.17
N ASN A 27 -22.22 -5.30 -5.60
CA ASN A 27 -22.49 -5.62 -6.99
C ASN A 27 -23.93 -5.21 -7.37
N LYS A 28 -24.22 -5.15 -8.67
CA LYS A 28 -25.55 -4.76 -9.19
C LYS A 28 -26.66 -5.73 -8.76
N ASP A 29 -26.32 -6.98 -8.49
CA ASP A 29 -27.21 -8.04 -8.00
C ASP A 29 -27.49 -7.96 -6.49
N GLY A 30 -26.93 -6.97 -5.79
CA GLY A 30 -27.08 -6.80 -4.34
C GLY A 30 -26.10 -7.64 -3.49
N SER A 31 -25.29 -8.50 -4.12
CA SER A 31 -24.24 -9.23 -3.40
C SER A 31 -23.13 -8.26 -2.93
N GLN A 32 -22.60 -8.51 -1.73
CA GLN A 32 -21.47 -7.74 -1.18
C GLN A 32 -20.20 -8.58 -1.22
N VAL A 33 -19.16 -8.04 -1.85
CA VAL A 33 -17.83 -8.64 -1.89
C VAL A 33 -16.88 -7.81 -1.04
N THR A 34 -16.17 -8.46 -0.13
CA THR A 34 -15.16 -7.81 0.71
C THR A 34 -13.78 -8.24 0.25
N TYR A 35 -12.87 -7.28 0.06
CA TYR A 35 -11.49 -7.56 -0.27
C TYR A 35 -10.61 -7.17 0.92
N LEU A 36 -9.68 -8.06 1.27
CA LEU A 36 -8.61 -7.77 2.21
C LEU A 36 -7.33 -7.49 1.44
N GLN A 37 -6.70 -6.35 1.72
CA GLN A 37 -5.53 -5.88 0.97
C GLN A 37 -4.41 -5.45 1.92
N LEU A 38 -3.19 -5.86 1.60
CA LEU A 38 -1.98 -5.32 2.22
C LEU A 38 -1.58 -4.05 1.45
N ALA A 39 -1.51 -2.93 2.16
CA ALA A 39 -1.16 -1.64 1.60
C ALA A 39 -0.06 -0.98 2.42
N HIS A 40 0.65 -0.05 1.79
CA HIS A 40 1.55 0.86 2.47
C HIS A 40 1.41 2.27 1.92
N ASN A 41 1.82 3.24 2.72
CA ASN A 41 1.87 4.62 2.27
C ASN A 41 3.26 4.93 1.67
N GLU A 42 3.27 5.43 0.43
CA GLU A 42 4.45 5.99 -0.21
C GLU A 42 4.31 7.52 -0.29
N TRP A 43 5.40 8.27 -0.10
CA TRP A 43 5.37 9.72 -0.25
C TRP A 43 5.29 10.09 -1.73
N ASP A 44 4.26 10.82 -2.15
CA ASP A 44 4.16 11.36 -3.51
C ASP A 44 4.76 12.78 -3.53
N PRO A 45 5.95 12.98 -4.15
CA PRO A 45 6.62 14.28 -4.16
C PRO A 45 5.89 15.32 -5.04
N LYS A 46 5.08 14.88 -6.00
CA LYS A 46 4.32 15.77 -6.89
C LYS A 46 3.03 16.23 -6.22
N ALA A 47 2.35 15.31 -5.54
CA ALA A 47 1.10 15.60 -4.85
C ALA A 47 1.32 16.15 -3.42
N LYS A 48 2.54 16.03 -2.88
CA LYS A 48 2.97 16.47 -1.54
C LYS A 48 2.16 15.86 -0.40
N TYR A 49 1.72 14.62 -0.55
CA TYR A 49 1.07 13.85 0.50
C TYR A 49 1.43 12.36 0.43
N ALA A 50 1.17 11.64 1.52
CA ALA A 50 1.35 10.19 1.59
C ALA A 50 0.21 9.47 0.86
N LYS A 51 0.52 8.68 -0.15
CA LYS A 51 -0.44 7.95 -0.99
C LYS A 51 -0.43 6.47 -0.66
N ALA A 52 -1.61 5.91 -0.43
CA ALA A 52 -1.78 4.49 -0.20
C ALA A 52 -1.59 3.68 -1.49
N LYS A 53 -0.67 2.72 -1.46
CA LYS A 53 -0.38 1.77 -2.53
C LYS A 53 -0.68 0.36 -2.06
N VAL A 54 -1.43 -0.38 -2.87
CA VAL A 54 -1.72 -1.80 -2.61
C VAL A 54 -0.54 -2.63 -3.10
N ILE A 55 -0.02 -3.47 -2.21
CA ILE A 55 1.04 -4.43 -2.51
C ILE A 55 0.43 -5.75 -2.92
N TYR A 56 -0.58 -6.20 -2.16
CA TYR A 56 -1.19 -7.49 -2.37
C TYR A 56 -2.68 -7.48 -2.04
N SER A 57 -3.44 -8.25 -2.81
CA SER A 57 -4.87 -8.47 -2.57
C SER A 57 -5.08 -9.94 -2.25
N PHE A 58 -5.55 -10.24 -1.04
CA PHE A 58 -5.72 -11.61 -0.55
C PHE A 58 -6.90 -12.35 -1.17
N GLY A 59 -7.74 -11.66 -1.95
CA GLY A 59 -8.92 -12.23 -2.59
C GLY A 59 -10.21 -11.74 -1.95
N ARG A 60 -11.28 -12.51 -2.17
CA ARG A 60 -12.66 -12.24 -1.73
C ARG A 60 -12.96 -12.99 -0.44
#